data_AF-Q69SX2-F1
#
_entry.id   AF-Q69SX2-F1
#
_cell.length_a   1.000
_cell.length_b   1.000
_cell.length_c   1.000
_cell.angle_alpha   90.00
_cell.angle_beta   90.00
_cell.angle_gamma   90.00
#
_symmetry.space_group_name_H-M   'P 1'
#
loop_
_entity.id
_entity.type
_entity.pdbx_description
1 polymer ?
#
loop_
_entity_poly.entity_id
_entity_poly.type
_entity_poly.pdbx_seq_one_letter_code
_entity_poly.pdbx_strand_id
1 'polypeptide(L)'
;MATAFHTIAAARPRLPLAAFACLCPGPRPATRKLSLTSTAVSTIDSAPASSSDAKKTTTVFVAGSTGRTGKRVVEKLLERGFGVVAGTTDVGRARRSLPQDPNLQLVRADVMEGTDKLVDAIRGADAVVCATGFRRSFDPFAPWKVDNFGTVNLVEACRKAGVTRFILVSSILVNGAAMGQLLNPAYTVLNLFGLVLVAKLQAEKHIRSSGINYTIIRPGGLTEQPPTGNIVMEPEDTLYEGSISRQQVAEVAVEALLCREESSYKVVEIVTRAEAHNRPLKDLFASIKQS
;
A
#
# COMPACT_ATOMS: atom_id res chain seq x y z
N MET A 1 23.18 -14.79 39.97
CA MET A 1 24.11 -13.87 39.28
C MET A 1 23.34 -12.60 38.96
N ALA A 2 23.67 -11.52 39.67
CA ALA A 2 23.03 -10.22 39.55
C ALA A 2 23.98 -9.27 38.82
N THR A 3 23.48 -8.54 37.83
CA THR A 3 24.13 -7.33 37.31
C THR A 3 23.04 -6.44 36.71
N ALA A 4 22.75 -5.35 37.40
CA ALA A 4 22.04 -4.19 36.89
C ALA A 4 23.08 -3.10 36.60
N PHE A 5 23.04 -2.47 35.42
CA PHE A 5 23.79 -1.24 35.16
C PHE A 5 22.95 -0.26 34.33
N HIS A 6 22.59 0.83 35.02
CA HIS A 6 22.69 2.24 34.63
C HIS A 6 22.10 2.72 33.30
N THR A 7 21.06 3.53 33.47
CA THR A 7 20.48 4.52 32.56
C THR A 7 21.44 5.68 32.31
N ILE A 8 21.57 6.13 31.06
CA ILE A 8 22.15 7.43 30.69
C ILE A 8 21.08 8.22 29.92
N ALA A 9 20.70 9.38 30.46
CA ALA A 9 19.90 10.39 29.78
C ALA A 9 20.83 11.37 29.05
N ALA A 10 20.52 11.70 27.79
CA ALA A 10 21.20 12.75 27.03
C ALA A 10 20.18 13.76 26.50
N ALA A 11 20.55 15.04 26.63
CA ALA A 11 19.73 16.23 26.51
C ALA A 11 19.40 16.63 25.06
N ARG A 12 18.28 17.36 24.90
CA ARG A 12 17.92 18.11 23.67
C ARG A 12 18.42 19.56 23.76
N PRO A 13 18.88 20.18 22.65
CA PRO A 13 18.99 21.63 22.56
C PRO A 13 17.73 22.25 21.92
N ARG A 14 17.35 23.42 22.44
CA ARG A 14 16.35 24.35 21.91
C ARG A 14 16.99 25.25 20.84
N LEU A 15 16.22 25.65 19.82
CA LEU A 15 16.52 26.80 18.95
C LEU A 15 15.30 27.75 18.93
N PRO A 16 15.50 29.08 18.87
CA PRO A 16 14.47 30.06 19.16
C PRO A 16 13.78 30.62 17.90
N LEU A 17 12.62 31.22 18.16
CA LEU A 17 11.76 31.99 17.28
C LEU A 17 12.42 33.34 16.90
N ALA A 18 12.37 33.75 15.63
CA ALA A 18 12.60 35.13 15.21
C ALA A 18 11.59 35.53 14.13
N ALA A 19 10.96 36.68 14.36
CA ALA A 19 9.89 37.28 13.59
C ALA A 19 10.44 38.16 12.45
N PHE A 20 9.65 38.31 11.38
CA PHE A 20 9.67 39.53 10.56
C PHE A 20 8.27 39.80 10.02
N ALA A 21 7.67 40.88 10.52
CA ALA A 21 6.46 41.50 9.99
C ALA A 21 6.88 42.69 9.13
N CYS A 22 6.18 42.90 8.00
CA CYS A 22 6.21 44.15 7.26
C CYS A 22 4.76 44.52 6.90
N LEU A 23 4.20 45.47 7.65
CA LEU A 23 3.00 46.22 7.30
C LEU A 23 3.44 47.56 6.69
N CYS A 24 2.73 48.02 5.67
CA CYS A 24 2.41 49.44 5.45
C CYS A 24 1.30 49.57 4.38
N PRO A 25 0.12 50.12 4.72
CA PRO A 25 -0.91 50.55 3.77
C PRO A 25 -0.88 52.07 3.52
N GLY A 26 -1.42 52.53 2.39
CA GLY A 26 -1.57 53.96 2.06
C GLY A 26 -2.78 54.25 1.14
N PRO A 27 -3.64 55.26 1.43
CA PRO A 27 -4.99 55.40 0.85
C PRO A 27 -5.12 56.57 -0.16
N ARG A 28 -6.28 56.66 -0.86
CA ARG A 28 -7.02 57.91 -1.22
C ARG A 28 -8.29 57.63 -2.05
N PRO A 29 -9.47 58.21 -1.71
CA PRO A 29 -10.66 58.23 -2.57
C PRO A 29 -11.01 59.66 -3.09
N ALA A 30 -11.79 59.75 -4.17
CA ALA A 30 -12.41 61.01 -4.65
C ALA A 30 -13.76 60.81 -5.39
N THR A 31 -14.84 61.01 -4.64
CA THR A 31 -16.11 61.76 -4.87
C THR A 31 -16.79 62.01 -6.25
N ARG A 32 -18.14 62.02 -6.16
CA ARG A 32 -19.25 62.69 -6.93
C ARG A 32 -19.83 61.92 -8.14
N LYS A 33 -21.14 61.87 -8.43
CA LYS A 33 -22.38 62.52 -7.91
C LYS A 33 -23.62 61.73 -8.41
N LEU A 34 -24.74 61.84 -7.68
CA LEU A 34 -26.08 61.25 -7.94
C LEU A 34 -26.78 61.75 -9.22
N SER A 35 -27.69 60.91 -9.76
CA SER A 35 -29.03 61.32 -10.24
C SER A 35 -30.00 60.12 -10.31
N LEU A 36 -31.19 60.28 -9.73
CA LEU A 36 -32.31 59.32 -9.68
C LEU A 36 -33.06 59.22 -11.02
N THR A 37 -33.67 58.07 -11.33
CA THR A 37 -35.14 57.82 -11.24
C THR A 37 -35.60 56.58 -12.04
N SER A 38 -36.63 55.93 -11.48
CA SER A 38 -37.71 55.16 -12.13
C SER A 38 -37.52 53.66 -12.45
N THR A 39 -38.02 52.85 -11.51
CA THR A 39 -38.95 51.71 -11.65
C THR A 39 -39.06 50.96 -12.98
N ALA A 40 -38.69 49.67 -12.96
CA ALA A 40 -39.53 48.59 -13.49
C ALA A 40 -39.08 47.21 -12.94
N VAL A 41 -40.09 46.45 -12.53
CA VAL A 41 -40.12 45.06 -12.08
C VAL A 41 -39.50 44.10 -13.10
N SER A 42 -38.71 43.11 -12.67
CA SER A 42 -38.95 41.67 -12.93
C SER A 42 -37.74 40.77 -12.64
N THR A 43 -38.08 39.58 -12.13
CA THR A 43 -37.32 38.33 -12.05
C THR A 43 -36.09 38.26 -11.15
N ILE A 44 -36.32 37.66 -9.97
CA ILE A 44 -35.34 36.95 -9.16
C ILE A 44 -34.85 35.78 -9.99
N ASP A 45 -33.69 35.94 -10.63
CA ASP A 45 -33.01 34.84 -11.30
C ASP A 45 -32.24 34.04 -10.24
N SER A 46 -32.84 32.92 -9.84
CA SER A 46 -32.24 31.98 -8.90
C SER A 46 -31.19 31.17 -9.66
N ALA A 47 -29.93 31.58 -9.55
CA ALA A 47 -28.82 30.79 -10.06
C ALA A 47 -28.83 29.39 -9.40
N PRO A 48 -28.70 28.31 -10.18
CA PRO A 48 -28.69 26.96 -9.62
C PRO A 48 -27.41 26.78 -8.80
N ALA A 49 -27.56 26.33 -7.56
CA ALA A 49 -26.46 25.85 -6.75
C ALA A 49 -25.79 24.67 -7.49
N SER A 50 -24.57 24.90 -8.00
CA SER A 50 -23.76 23.86 -8.63
C SER A 50 -23.30 22.86 -7.56
N SER A 51 -24.07 21.79 -7.38
CA SER A 51 -23.71 20.62 -6.60
C SER A 51 -22.57 19.86 -7.28
N SER A 52 -21.33 20.13 -6.85
CA SER A 52 -20.15 19.37 -7.27
C SER A 52 -19.71 18.43 -6.13
N ASP A 53 -20.54 17.44 -5.80
CA ASP A 53 -20.08 16.25 -5.07
C ASP A 53 -19.32 15.33 -6.03
N ALA A 54 -18.24 15.84 -6.63
CA ALA A 54 -17.27 14.99 -7.31
C ALA A 54 -16.61 14.11 -6.25
N LYS A 55 -17.10 12.88 -6.10
CA LYS A 55 -16.57 11.88 -5.16
C LYS A 55 -15.06 11.80 -5.33
N LYS A 56 -14.30 12.26 -4.33
CA LYS A 56 -12.83 12.24 -4.32
C LYS A 56 -12.35 10.84 -4.69
N THR A 57 -11.53 10.73 -5.72
CA THR A 57 -10.91 9.47 -6.13
C THR A 57 -9.97 8.96 -5.04
N THR A 58 -10.20 7.75 -4.54
CA THR A 58 -9.30 7.08 -3.60
C THR A 58 -7.95 6.84 -4.27
N THR A 59 -6.87 7.30 -3.63
CA THR A 59 -5.51 7.19 -4.14
C THR A 59 -4.74 6.10 -3.42
N VAL A 60 -4.08 5.22 -4.17
CA VAL A 60 -3.34 4.06 -3.65
C VAL A 60 -1.88 4.16 -4.05
N PHE A 61 -0.98 4.12 -3.08
CA PHE A 61 0.45 4.01 -3.34
C PHE A 61 0.85 2.54 -3.52
N VAL A 62 1.52 2.21 -4.61
CA VAL A 62 1.97 0.85 -4.91
C VAL A 62 3.49 0.76 -4.83
N ALA A 63 4.01 0.12 -3.77
CA ALA A 63 5.43 -0.15 -3.63
C ALA A 63 5.82 -1.38 -4.47
N GLY A 64 6.89 -1.26 -5.28
CA GLY A 64 7.27 -2.32 -6.20
C GLY A 64 6.43 -2.35 -7.48
N SER A 65 5.91 -1.18 -7.88
CA SER A 65 4.98 -1.00 -9.01
C SER A 65 5.50 -1.52 -10.36
N THR A 66 6.82 -1.56 -10.57
CA THR A 66 7.43 -2.10 -11.80
C THR A 66 7.77 -3.60 -11.71
N GLY A 67 7.44 -4.24 -10.60
CA GLY A 67 7.57 -5.69 -10.42
C GLY A 67 6.53 -6.47 -11.22
N ARG A 68 6.76 -7.78 -11.38
CA ARG A 68 5.87 -8.67 -12.16
C ARG A 68 4.43 -8.69 -11.61
N THR A 69 4.28 -8.65 -10.28
CA THR A 69 2.96 -8.56 -9.62
C THR A 69 2.52 -7.11 -9.49
N GLY A 70 3.42 -6.20 -9.08
CA GLY A 70 3.12 -4.78 -8.90
C GLY A 70 2.55 -4.10 -10.14
N LYS A 71 3.03 -4.43 -11.35
CA LYS A 71 2.47 -3.83 -12.58
C LYS A 71 0.99 -4.18 -12.75
N ARG A 72 0.63 -5.42 -12.43
CA ARG A 72 -0.74 -5.94 -12.56
C ARG A 72 -1.65 -5.32 -11.51
N VAL A 73 -1.11 -5.04 -10.31
CA VAL A 73 -1.81 -4.25 -9.29
C VAL A 73 -2.09 -2.83 -9.80
N VAL A 74 -1.09 -2.16 -10.40
CA VAL A 74 -1.29 -0.82 -10.99
C VAL A 74 -2.35 -0.84 -12.09
N GLU A 75 -2.21 -1.75 -13.06
CA GLU A 75 -3.18 -1.94 -14.15
C GLU A 75 -4.59 -2.15 -13.58
N LYS A 76 -4.74 -3.04 -12.59
CA LYS A 76 -6.05 -3.36 -12.00
C LYS A 76 -6.66 -2.24 -11.18
N LEU A 77 -5.83 -1.44 -10.48
CA LEU A 77 -6.30 -0.26 -9.74
C LEU A 77 -6.85 0.80 -10.70
N LEU A 78 -6.14 1.08 -11.79
CA LEU A 78 -6.57 2.04 -12.81
C LEU A 78 -7.86 1.57 -13.49
N GLU A 79 -7.97 0.29 -13.85
CA GLU A 79 -9.21 -0.31 -14.37
C GLU A 79 -10.41 -0.13 -13.43
N ARG A 80 -10.18 -0.10 -12.12
CA ARG A 80 -11.22 0.10 -11.09
C ARG A 80 -11.45 1.57 -10.74
N GLY A 81 -10.80 2.51 -11.43
CA GLY A 81 -10.99 3.95 -11.27
C GLY A 81 -10.27 4.57 -10.06
N PHE A 82 -9.26 3.90 -9.51
CA PHE A 82 -8.43 4.47 -8.43
C PHE A 82 -7.39 5.45 -8.97
N GLY A 83 -7.01 6.42 -8.15
CA GLY A 83 -5.75 7.14 -8.29
C GLY A 83 -4.61 6.24 -7.88
N VAL A 84 -3.49 6.26 -8.61
CA VAL A 84 -2.34 5.40 -8.31
C VAL A 84 -1.05 6.21 -8.24
N VAL A 85 -0.34 6.09 -7.13
CA VAL A 85 1.05 6.56 -7.00
C VAL A 85 1.98 5.35 -7.09
N ALA A 86 2.64 5.19 -8.23
CA ALA A 86 3.55 4.07 -8.48
C ALA A 86 4.94 4.35 -7.90
N GLY A 87 5.22 3.76 -6.73
CA GLY A 87 6.53 3.79 -6.07
C GLY A 87 7.52 2.81 -6.71
N THR A 88 8.56 3.35 -7.34
CA THR A 88 9.58 2.57 -8.08
C THR A 88 10.99 3.08 -7.79
N THR A 89 11.99 2.21 -7.87
CA THR A 89 13.40 2.65 -7.80
C THR A 89 13.89 3.30 -9.10
N ASP A 90 13.20 3.03 -10.22
CA ASP A 90 13.53 3.50 -11.56
C ASP A 90 12.28 4.07 -12.25
N VAL A 91 12.15 5.40 -12.23
CA VAL A 91 11.03 6.14 -12.84
C VAL A 91 11.07 6.05 -14.36
N GLY A 92 12.27 5.99 -14.96
CA GLY A 92 12.43 5.86 -16.42
C GLY A 92 11.88 4.54 -16.93
N ARG A 93 12.16 3.43 -16.22
CA ARG A 93 11.54 2.13 -16.49
C ARG A 93 10.03 2.17 -16.29
N ALA A 94 9.55 2.75 -15.19
CA ALA A 94 8.11 2.84 -14.92
C ALA A 94 7.35 3.54 -16.04
N ARG A 95 7.88 4.65 -16.58
CA ARG A 95 7.29 5.35 -17.75
C ARG A 95 7.14 4.47 -18.98
N ARG A 96 8.05 3.51 -19.19
CA ARG A 96 8.02 2.58 -20.34
C ARG A 96 7.22 1.31 -20.09
N SER A 97 7.05 0.91 -18.84
CA SER A 97 6.48 -0.40 -18.48
C SER A 97 5.06 -0.34 -17.93
N LEU A 98 4.59 0.84 -17.48
CA LEU A 98 3.25 1.04 -16.94
C LEU A 98 2.35 1.76 -17.96
N PRO A 99 1.01 1.61 -17.85
CA PRO A 99 0.07 2.34 -18.70
C PRO A 99 0.26 3.86 -18.62
N GLN A 100 -0.09 4.57 -19.69
CA GLN A 100 -0.24 6.03 -19.63
C GLN A 100 -1.68 6.34 -19.24
N ASP A 101 -1.89 6.83 -18.01
CA ASP A 101 -3.20 7.12 -17.47
C ASP A 101 -3.15 8.42 -16.65
N PRO A 102 -4.13 9.34 -16.78
CA PRO A 102 -4.16 10.59 -16.02
C PRO A 102 -4.23 10.37 -14.50
N ASN A 103 -4.71 9.22 -14.04
CA ASN A 103 -4.78 8.85 -12.62
C ASN A 103 -3.48 8.20 -12.12
N LEU A 104 -2.47 8.01 -12.98
CA LEU A 104 -1.17 7.42 -12.61
C LEU A 104 -0.09 8.49 -12.40
N GLN A 105 0.46 8.52 -11.20
CA GLN A 105 1.64 9.31 -10.85
C GLN A 105 2.84 8.39 -10.59
N LEU A 106 4.04 8.82 -10.97
CA LEU A 106 5.27 8.06 -10.76
C LEU A 106 6.16 8.77 -9.76
N VAL A 107 6.59 8.05 -8.72
CA VAL A 107 7.45 8.59 -7.66
C VAL A 107 8.64 7.65 -7.45
N ARG A 108 9.83 8.22 -7.27
CA ARG A 108 10.99 7.44 -6.84
C ARG A 108 10.78 7.02 -5.39
N ALA A 109 10.73 5.72 -5.16
CA ALA A 109 10.63 5.14 -3.84
C ALA A 109 11.49 3.86 -3.78
N ASP A 110 12.48 3.88 -2.89
CA ASP A 110 13.24 2.70 -2.50
C ASP A 110 12.97 2.43 -1.02
N VAL A 111 12.46 1.24 -0.73
CA VAL A 111 12.10 0.82 0.63
C VAL A 111 13.31 0.73 1.56
N MET A 112 14.51 0.65 1.00
CA MET A 112 15.78 0.56 1.73
C MET A 112 16.33 1.93 2.15
N GLU A 113 15.83 3.04 1.59
CA GLU A 113 16.36 4.38 1.87
C GLU A 113 15.79 5.01 3.17
N GLY A 114 15.01 4.25 3.94
CA GLY A 114 14.50 4.64 5.26
C GLY A 114 13.10 5.23 5.26
N THR A 115 12.49 5.30 6.45
CA THR A 115 11.11 5.73 6.66
C THR A 115 10.81 7.14 6.14
N ASP A 116 11.68 8.13 6.41
CA ASP A 116 11.33 9.54 6.17
C ASP A 116 11.18 9.86 4.67
N LYS A 117 12.01 9.27 3.82
CA LYS A 117 11.86 9.39 2.36
C LYS A 117 10.58 8.74 1.84
N LEU A 118 10.17 7.63 2.45
CA LEU A 118 8.91 6.98 2.11
C LEU A 118 7.70 7.81 2.56
N VAL A 119 7.77 8.53 3.67
CA VAL A 119 6.69 9.44 4.13
C VAL A 119 6.37 10.47 3.05
N ASP A 120 7.39 11.06 2.43
CA ASP A 120 7.18 12.02 1.35
C ASP A 120 6.59 11.37 0.10
N ALA A 121 7.00 10.13 -0.22
CA ALA A 121 6.51 9.40 -1.39
C ALA A 121 5.05 8.95 -1.27
N ILE A 122 4.59 8.61 -0.06
CA ILE A 122 3.21 8.13 0.19
C ILE A 122 2.23 9.25 0.57
N ARG A 123 2.73 10.48 0.73
CA ARG A 123 1.93 11.62 1.21
C ARG A 123 0.69 11.81 0.31
N GLY A 124 -0.49 11.81 0.93
CA GLY A 124 -1.77 11.99 0.23
C GLY A 124 -2.42 10.71 -0.28
N ALA A 125 -1.76 9.55 -0.17
CA ALA A 125 -2.41 8.25 -0.43
C ALA A 125 -3.40 7.88 0.69
N ASP A 126 -4.50 7.25 0.33
CA ASP A 126 -5.50 6.72 1.28
C ASP A 126 -5.16 5.27 1.71
N ALA A 127 -4.41 4.54 0.88
CA ALA A 127 -3.94 3.18 1.14
C ALA A 127 -2.57 2.90 0.50
N VAL A 128 -1.87 1.89 1.00
CA VAL A 128 -0.63 1.36 0.42
C VAL A 128 -0.79 -0.12 0.05
N VAL A 129 -0.34 -0.50 -1.14
CA VAL A 129 -0.12 -1.90 -1.53
C VAL A 129 1.38 -2.16 -1.67
N CYS A 130 1.90 -3.06 -0.85
CA CYS A 130 3.27 -3.50 -0.87
C CYS A 130 3.39 -4.79 -1.70
N ALA A 131 3.91 -4.66 -2.93
CA ALA A 131 4.21 -5.76 -3.83
C ALA A 131 5.73 -5.87 -4.09
N THR A 132 6.56 -5.38 -3.17
CA THR A 132 8.01 -5.51 -3.23
C THR A 132 8.44 -6.95 -2.97
N GLY A 133 9.55 -7.32 -3.58
CA GLY A 133 10.28 -8.54 -3.27
C GLY A 133 11.72 -8.36 -3.65
N PHE A 134 12.64 -8.93 -2.86
CA PHE A 134 14.06 -8.84 -3.18
C PHE A 134 14.34 -9.38 -4.59
N ARG A 135 15.31 -8.78 -5.26
CA ARG A 135 15.87 -9.33 -6.50
C ARG A 135 17.06 -10.20 -6.12
N ARG A 136 17.19 -11.37 -6.76
CA ARG A 136 18.37 -12.21 -6.59
C ARG A 136 19.61 -11.37 -6.87
N SER A 137 20.52 -11.37 -5.91
CA SER A 137 21.77 -10.63 -5.95
C SER A 137 22.83 -11.40 -5.16
N PHE A 138 24.08 -10.96 -5.24
CA PHE A 138 25.17 -11.53 -4.45
C PHE A 138 25.12 -11.10 -2.97
N ASP A 139 24.19 -10.24 -2.58
CA ASP A 139 24.01 -9.83 -1.18
C ASP A 139 23.12 -10.84 -0.44
N PRO A 140 23.67 -11.63 0.50
CA PRO A 140 22.89 -12.62 1.24
C PRO A 140 21.83 -11.98 2.15
N PHE A 141 21.97 -10.69 2.47
CA PHE A 141 21.02 -9.93 3.28
C PHE A 141 19.95 -9.20 2.46
N ALA A 142 19.97 -9.31 1.12
CA ALA A 142 18.98 -8.66 0.26
C ALA A 142 17.52 -8.97 0.66
N PRO A 143 17.13 -10.21 1.01
CA PRO A 143 15.78 -10.51 1.50
C PRO A 143 15.45 -9.74 2.79
N TRP A 144 16.37 -9.66 3.74
CA TRP A 144 16.15 -8.91 4.98
C TRP A 144 16.03 -7.40 4.73
N LYS A 145 16.87 -6.84 3.86
CA LYS A 145 16.83 -5.41 3.51
C LYS A 145 15.53 -5.01 2.83
N VAL A 146 15.03 -5.82 1.90
CA VAL A 146 13.84 -5.50 1.10
C VAL A 146 12.56 -6.00 1.75
N ASP A 147 12.47 -7.30 2.02
CA ASP A 147 11.22 -7.94 2.45
C ASP A 147 10.91 -7.73 3.93
N ASN A 148 11.93 -7.53 4.77
CA ASN A 148 11.75 -7.17 6.19
C ASN A 148 11.89 -5.67 6.41
N PHE A 149 13.12 -5.15 6.47
CA PHE A 149 13.37 -3.75 6.85
C PHE A 149 12.66 -2.77 5.92
N GLY A 150 12.61 -3.06 4.62
CA GLY A 150 11.87 -2.26 3.65
C GLY A 150 10.36 -2.21 3.93
N THR A 151 9.74 -3.36 4.24
CA THR A 151 8.33 -3.42 4.64
C THR A 151 8.08 -2.68 5.96
N VAL A 152 8.97 -2.84 6.96
CA VAL A 152 8.90 -2.11 8.23
C VAL A 152 8.95 -0.60 7.97
N ASN A 153 9.89 -0.13 7.14
CA ASN A 153 10.00 1.28 6.78
C ASN A 153 8.73 1.81 6.13
N LEU A 154 8.08 1.03 5.25
CA LEU A 154 6.80 1.39 4.63
C LEU A 154 5.66 1.51 5.65
N VAL A 155 5.55 0.57 6.59
CA VAL A 155 4.51 0.59 7.63
C VAL A 155 4.69 1.81 8.54
N GLU A 156 5.93 2.08 8.97
CA GLU A 156 6.22 3.27 9.78
C GLU A 156 5.98 4.56 9.00
N ALA A 157 6.25 4.56 7.69
CA ALA A 157 5.94 5.70 6.85
C ALA A 157 4.42 5.92 6.80
N CYS A 158 3.62 4.86 6.60
CA CYS A 158 2.16 4.94 6.62
C CYS A 158 1.64 5.58 7.90
N ARG A 159 2.16 5.13 9.05
CA ARG A 159 1.82 5.69 10.37
C ARG A 159 2.15 7.18 10.46
N LYS A 160 3.33 7.60 10.01
CA LYS A 160 3.74 9.02 10.00
C LYS A 160 2.94 9.88 9.01
N ALA A 161 2.53 9.32 7.88
CA ALA A 161 1.77 10.02 6.83
C ALA A 161 0.25 10.01 7.05
N GLY A 162 -0.26 9.26 8.04
CA GLY A 162 -1.68 9.11 8.32
C GLY A 162 -2.41 8.13 7.39
N VAL A 163 -1.68 7.27 6.66
CA VAL A 163 -2.28 6.22 5.82
C VAL A 163 -2.78 5.09 6.72
N THR A 164 -4.07 4.78 6.64
CA THR A 164 -4.70 3.82 7.57
C THR A 164 -4.83 2.41 7.03
N ARG A 165 -4.65 2.18 5.72
CA ARG A 165 -4.88 0.89 5.06
C ARG A 165 -3.60 0.38 4.39
N PHE A 166 -3.23 -0.87 4.67
CA PHE A 166 -2.01 -1.48 4.15
C PHE A 166 -2.24 -2.90 3.65
N ILE A 167 -1.89 -3.19 2.40
CA ILE A 167 -2.00 -4.52 1.81
C ILE A 167 -0.57 -5.04 1.55
N LEU A 168 -0.24 -6.23 2.05
CA LEU A 168 1.04 -6.89 1.78
C LEU A 168 0.84 -8.10 0.88
N VAL A 169 1.64 -8.21 -0.20
CA VAL A 169 1.82 -9.46 -0.95
C VAL A 169 3.02 -10.21 -0.37
N SER A 170 2.73 -11.25 0.40
CA SER A 170 3.71 -12.12 1.06
C SER A 170 3.88 -13.45 0.30
N SER A 171 3.86 -14.59 0.99
CA SER A 171 3.96 -15.94 0.44
C SER A 171 3.32 -16.94 1.40
N ILE A 172 2.76 -18.05 0.91
CA ILE A 172 2.54 -19.24 1.76
C ILE A 172 3.88 -19.73 2.31
N LEU A 173 3.84 -20.62 3.31
CA LEU A 173 5.02 -21.22 3.95
C LEU A 173 5.94 -20.23 4.69
N VAL A 174 5.55 -18.95 4.86
CA VAL A 174 6.33 -18.01 5.70
C VAL A 174 6.48 -18.52 7.14
N ASN A 175 5.44 -19.18 7.66
CA ASN A 175 5.45 -19.88 8.94
C ASN A 175 5.75 -21.39 8.81
N GLY A 176 6.34 -21.82 7.69
CA GLY A 176 6.49 -23.24 7.35
C GLY A 176 7.23 -24.07 8.41
N ALA A 177 8.18 -23.48 9.15
CA ALA A 177 8.84 -24.16 10.26
C ALA A 177 7.86 -24.57 11.37
N ALA A 178 6.96 -23.66 11.78
CA ALA A 178 5.94 -23.95 12.80
C ALA A 178 4.88 -24.92 12.30
N MET A 179 4.61 -24.92 10.99
CA MET A 179 3.70 -25.86 10.31
C MET A 179 4.31 -27.26 10.06
N GLY A 180 5.53 -27.54 10.56
CA GLY A 180 6.21 -28.82 10.30
C GLY A 180 6.69 -29.01 8.86
N GLN A 181 6.72 -27.94 8.05
CA GLN A 181 7.11 -27.93 6.64
C GLN A 181 8.62 -27.69 6.43
N LEU A 182 9.47 -27.97 7.42
CA LEU A 182 10.92 -27.80 7.30
C LEU A 182 11.52 -28.64 6.16
N LEU A 183 10.96 -29.81 5.88
CA LEU A 183 11.38 -30.71 4.80
C LEU A 183 10.62 -30.47 3.48
N ASN A 184 9.72 -29.49 3.43
CA ASN A 184 9.00 -29.15 2.21
C ASN A 184 10.01 -28.59 1.18
N PRO A 185 10.07 -29.13 -0.06
CA PRO A 185 11.02 -28.67 -1.06
C PRO A 185 10.88 -27.17 -1.39
N ALA A 186 9.65 -26.64 -1.42
CA ALA A 186 9.41 -25.22 -1.68
C ALA A 186 9.93 -24.35 -0.52
N TYR A 187 9.67 -24.74 0.74
CA TYR A 187 10.19 -24.04 1.92
C TYR A 187 11.72 -24.01 1.92
N THR A 188 12.34 -25.17 1.64
CA THR A 188 13.79 -25.34 1.61
C THR A 188 14.43 -24.48 0.50
N VAL A 189 13.92 -24.58 -0.73
CA VAL A 189 14.45 -23.84 -1.88
C VAL A 189 14.28 -22.33 -1.69
N LEU A 190 13.13 -21.87 -1.18
CA LEU A 190 12.91 -20.44 -0.97
C LEU A 190 13.86 -19.89 0.11
N ASN A 191 14.06 -20.61 1.21
CA ASN A 191 14.95 -20.16 2.28
C ASN A 191 16.44 -20.28 1.98
N LEU A 192 16.85 -21.07 0.96
CA LEU A 192 18.22 -21.07 0.45
C LEU A 192 18.64 -19.66 -0.05
N PHE A 193 17.66 -18.84 -0.45
CA PHE A 193 17.89 -17.45 -0.81
C PHE A 193 17.77 -16.52 0.41
N GLY A 194 18.73 -16.60 1.33
CA GLY A 194 18.88 -15.64 2.44
C GLY A 194 17.73 -15.62 3.46
N LEU A 195 17.08 -16.76 3.68
CA LEU A 195 15.95 -16.91 4.62
C LEU A 195 14.77 -15.97 4.32
N VAL A 196 14.44 -15.77 3.04
CA VAL A 196 13.37 -14.85 2.62
C VAL A 196 12.03 -15.11 3.32
N LEU A 197 11.65 -16.37 3.56
CA LEU A 197 10.37 -16.67 4.21
C LEU A 197 10.39 -16.22 5.67
N VAL A 198 11.53 -16.36 6.34
CA VAL A 198 11.74 -15.85 7.71
C VAL A 198 11.71 -14.32 7.72
N ALA A 199 12.36 -13.66 6.75
CA ALA A 199 12.34 -12.20 6.62
C ALA A 199 10.91 -11.66 6.43
N LYS A 200 10.13 -12.28 5.53
CA LYS A 200 8.72 -11.95 5.32
C LYS A 200 7.87 -12.19 6.57
N LEU A 201 8.04 -13.32 7.26
CA LEU A 201 7.30 -13.60 8.49
C LEU A 201 7.56 -12.54 9.57
N GLN A 202 8.80 -12.07 9.70
CA GLN A 202 9.13 -11.00 10.65
C GLN A 202 8.48 -9.67 10.26
N ALA A 203 8.41 -9.36 8.97
CA ALA A 203 7.68 -8.19 8.47
C ALA A 203 6.17 -8.28 8.80
N GLU A 204 5.56 -9.46 8.64
CA GLU A 204 4.16 -9.70 8.98
C GLU A 204 3.90 -9.50 10.48
N LYS A 205 4.80 -9.96 11.35
CA LYS A 205 4.73 -9.71 12.80
C LYS A 205 4.77 -8.22 13.12
N HIS A 206 5.65 -7.46 12.45
CA HIS A 206 5.69 -6.01 12.61
C HIS A 206 4.38 -5.35 12.19
N ILE A 207 3.86 -5.68 10.99
CA ILE A 207 2.57 -5.19 10.49
C ILE A 207 1.46 -5.43 11.51
N ARG A 208 1.35 -6.67 12.02
CA ARG A 208 0.36 -7.04 13.04
C ARG A 208 0.48 -6.20 14.30
N SER A 209 1.70 -6.05 14.82
CA SER A 209 1.96 -5.26 16.04
C SER A 209 1.78 -3.75 15.85
N SER A 210 1.84 -3.27 14.61
CA SER A 210 1.74 -1.84 14.28
C SER A 210 0.33 -1.28 14.43
N GLY A 211 -0.70 -2.12 14.51
CA GLY A 211 -2.10 -1.69 14.60
C GLY A 211 -2.65 -1.00 13.33
N ILE A 212 -1.88 -0.94 12.23
CA ILE A 212 -2.41 -0.48 10.94
C ILE A 212 -3.47 -1.44 10.44
N ASN A 213 -4.54 -0.95 9.81
CA ASN A 213 -5.55 -1.82 9.23
C ASN A 213 -4.93 -2.53 8.01
N TYR A 214 -4.55 -3.78 8.20
CA TYR A 214 -3.82 -4.56 7.21
C TYR A 214 -4.67 -5.60 6.49
N THR A 215 -4.21 -6.05 5.32
CA THR A 215 -4.50 -7.39 4.80
C THR A 215 -3.19 -7.99 4.29
N ILE A 216 -2.86 -9.19 4.75
CA ILE A 216 -1.68 -9.92 4.29
C ILE A 216 -2.16 -11.03 3.38
N ILE A 217 -1.73 -10.98 2.12
CA ILE A 217 -2.06 -11.98 1.10
C ILE A 217 -0.83 -12.86 0.92
N ARG A 218 -0.97 -14.15 1.24
CA ARG A 218 0.07 -15.17 1.12
C ARG A 218 -0.25 -16.06 -0.10
N PRO A 219 0.23 -15.70 -1.31
CA PRO A 219 0.00 -16.52 -2.48
C PRO A 219 0.88 -17.78 -2.49
N GLY A 220 0.39 -18.82 -3.17
CA GLY A 220 1.21 -19.94 -3.62
C GLY A 220 2.24 -19.55 -4.69
N GLY A 221 2.78 -20.55 -5.39
CA GLY A 221 3.74 -20.35 -6.47
C GLY A 221 3.20 -19.41 -7.56
N LEU A 222 3.88 -18.29 -7.79
CA LEU A 222 3.43 -17.25 -8.72
C LEU A 222 3.72 -17.58 -10.19
N THR A 223 2.69 -17.66 -11.02
CA THR A 223 2.81 -17.90 -12.47
C THR A 223 2.65 -16.61 -13.30
N GLU A 224 3.17 -16.60 -14.53
CA GLU A 224 2.85 -15.54 -15.51
C GLU A 224 1.66 -15.87 -16.39
N GLN A 225 1.22 -17.14 -16.37
CA GLN A 225 0.15 -17.61 -17.22
C GLN A 225 -1.17 -16.92 -16.84
N PRO A 226 -2.09 -16.78 -17.80
CA PRO A 226 -3.45 -16.38 -17.50
C PRO A 226 -4.08 -17.28 -16.41
N PRO A 227 -5.11 -16.79 -15.69
CA PRO A 227 -5.85 -17.62 -14.73
C PRO A 227 -6.39 -18.91 -15.39
N THR A 228 -6.03 -20.08 -14.84
CA THR A 228 -6.48 -21.40 -15.36
C THR A 228 -7.49 -22.12 -14.47
N GLY A 229 -8.04 -21.42 -13.47
CA GLY A 229 -8.98 -21.97 -12.50
C GLY A 229 -9.45 -20.90 -11.52
N ASN A 230 -10.21 -21.32 -10.51
CA ASN A 230 -10.79 -20.40 -9.53
C ASN A 230 -9.89 -20.27 -8.29
N ILE A 231 -9.98 -19.09 -7.65
CA ILE A 231 -9.21 -18.78 -6.45
C ILE A 231 -9.78 -19.57 -5.28
N VAL A 232 -8.91 -20.33 -4.61
CA VAL A 232 -9.15 -20.88 -3.28
C VAL A 232 -8.47 -19.95 -2.28
N MET A 233 -9.22 -19.52 -1.28
CA MET A 233 -8.74 -18.67 -0.20
C MET A 233 -8.93 -19.42 1.12
N GLU A 234 -7.86 -19.59 1.87
CA GLU A 234 -7.82 -20.29 3.15
C GLU A 234 -7.30 -19.35 4.26
N PRO A 235 -7.59 -19.65 5.54
CA PRO A 235 -6.95 -18.97 6.66
C PRO A 235 -5.43 -19.20 6.67
N GLU A 236 -4.72 -18.45 7.51
CA GLU A 236 -3.27 -18.57 7.60
C GLU A 236 -2.82 -19.99 7.99
N ASP A 237 -1.63 -20.38 7.54
CA ASP A 237 -0.96 -21.62 7.92
C ASP A 237 -1.73 -22.90 7.56
N THR A 238 -2.55 -22.85 6.49
CA THR A 238 -3.38 -23.96 6.00
C THR A 238 -2.81 -24.57 4.72
N LEU A 239 -2.37 -23.74 3.78
CA LEU A 239 -1.83 -24.14 2.49
C LEU A 239 -0.31 -24.30 2.55
N TYR A 240 0.18 -25.45 2.08
CA TYR A 240 1.61 -25.77 1.98
C TYR A 240 2.08 -26.00 0.54
N GLU A 241 1.17 -25.89 -0.43
CA GLU A 241 1.40 -26.09 -1.86
C GLU A 241 0.36 -25.35 -2.71
N GLY A 242 0.57 -25.36 -4.03
CA GLY A 242 -0.33 -24.76 -5.02
C GLY A 242 0.29 -23.55 -5.71
N SER A 243 -0.34 -23.12 -6.80
CA SER A 243 0.12 -22.01 -7.64
C SER A 243 -1.01 -21.06 -7.96
N ILE A 244 -0.69 -19.81 -8.27
CA ILE A 244 -1.66 -18.78 -8.63
C ILE A 244 -1.06 -17.81 -9.65
N SER A 245 -1.90 -17.32 -10.57
CA SER A 245 -1.47 -16.29 -11.51
C SER A 245 -1.22 -14.97 -10.78
N ARG A 246 -0.16 -14.24 -11.18
CA ARG A 246 0.06 -12.87 -10.67
C ARG A 246 -1.10 -11.93 -10.97
N GLN A 247 -1.90 -12.21 -11.99
CA GLN A 247 -3.12 -11.46 -12.27
C GLN A 247 -4.16 -11.66 -11.17
N GLN A 248 -4.40 -12.91 -10.75
CA GLN A 248 -5.31 -13.23 -9.64
C GLN A 248 -4.83 -12.64 -8.31
N VAL A 249 -3.51 -12.62 -8.06
CA VAL A 249 -2.96 -11.94 -6.88
C VAL A 249 -3.27 -10.44 -6.90
N ALA A 250 -3.15 -9.79 -8.07
CA ALA A 250 -3.52 -8.39 -8.21
C ALA A 250 -5.02 -8.15 -8.00
N GLU A 251 -5.88 -9.04 -8.53
CA GLU A 251 -7.32 -9.01 -8.30
C GLU A 251 -7.68 -9.09 -6.80
N VAL A 252 -7.06 -10.03 -6.06
CA VAL A 252 -7.28 -10.16 -4.61
C VAL A 252 -6.79 -8.91 -3.86
N ALA A 253 -5.64 -8.35 -4.24
CA ALA A 253 -5.10 -7.15 -3.60
C ALA A 253 -5.99 -5.92 -3.81
N VAL A 254 -6.52 -5.74 -5.02
CA VAL A 254 -7.44 -4.64 -5.33
C VAL A 254 -8.80 -4.86 -4.67
N GLU A 255 -9.32 -6.09 -4.66
CA GLU A 255 -10.59 -6.38 -4.00
C GLU A 255 -10.49 -6.17 -2.48
N ALA A 256 -9.36 -6.49 -1.85
CA ALA A 256 -9.14 -6.19 -0.43
C ALA A 256 -9.24 -4.69 -0.10
N LEU A 257 -9.02 -3.79 -1.06
CA LEU A 257 -9.24 -2.36 -0.86
C LEU A 257 -10.74 -2.00 -0.93
N LEU A 258 -11.53 -2.74 -1.71
CA LEU A 258 -12.96 -2.52 -1.93
C LEU A 258 -13.81 -3.14 -0.80
N CYS A 259 -13.51 -4.37 -0.37
CA CYS A 259 -14.21 -5.09 0.70
C CYS A 259 -13.55 -4.89 2.07
N ARG A 260 -13.45 -3.62 2.51
CA ARG A 260 -12.68 -3.27 3.72
C ARG A 260 -13.20 -3.99 4.96
N GLU A 261 -14.51 -4.15 5.13
CA GLU A 261 -15.10 -4.85 6.28
C GLU A 261 -14.67 -6.32 6.32
N GLU A 262 -14.72 -7.00 5.18
CA GLU A 262 -14.42 -8.43 5.08
C GLU A 262 -12.93 -8.72 5.06
N SER A 263 -12.06 -7.77 4.73
CA SER A 263 -10.61 -8.00 4.59
C SER A 263 -9.75 -7.34 5.67
N SER A 264 -10.33 -6.49 6.53
CA SER A 264 -9.59 -5.81 7.61
C SER A 264 -8.97 -6.78 8.61
N TYR A 265 -7.69 -6.55 8.92
CA TYR A 265 -6.87 -7.34 9.83
C TYR A 265 -6.77 -8.84 9.47
N LYS A 266 -6.98 -9.17 8.19
CA LYS A 266 -6.94 -10.56 7.73
C LYS A 266 -5.58 -10.97 7.18
N VAL A 267 -5.22 -12.21 7.47
CA VAL A 267 -4.21 -12.97 6.73
C VAL A 267 -4.91 -14.08 5.97
N VAL A 268 -4.65 -14.15 4.66
CA VAL A 268 -5.28 -15.09 3.74
C VAL A 268 -4.24 -15.78 2.88
N GLU A 269 -4.41 -17.08 2.68
CA GLU A 269 -3.58 -17.88 1.78
C GLU A 269 -4.35 -18.16 0.50
N ILE A 270 -3.71 -17.93 -0.66
CA ILE A 270 -4.40 -18.01 -1.96
C ILE A 270 -3.67 -18.90 -2.97
N VAL A 271 -4.42 -19.81 -3.58
CA VAL A 271 -3.98 -20.66 -4.70
C VAL A 271 -5.10 -20.76 -5.73
N THR A 272 -4.78 -21.32 -6.89
CA THR A 272 -5.75 -21.62 -7.94
C THR A 272 -5.95 -23.13 -8.03
N ARG A 273 -7.21 -23.58 -8.11
CA ARG A 273 -7.58 -24.98 -8.41
C ARG A 273 -8.63 -24.96 -9.53
N ALA A 274 -8.54 -25.88 -10.50
CA ALA A 274 -9.45 -25.87 -11.65
C ALA A 274 -10.90 -26.24 -11.26
N GLU A 275 -11.05 -27.04 -10.21
CA GLU A 275 -12.28 -27.65 -9.72
C GLU A 275 -12.94 -26.81 -8.61
N ALA A 276 -12.27 -25.74 -8.16
CA ALA A 276 -12.84 -24.85 -7.16
C ALA A 276 -14.06 -24.11 -7.71
N HIS A 277 -15.07 -23.89 -6.88
CA HIS A 277 -16.23 -23.08 -7.25
C HIS A 277 -15.84 -21.61 -7.44
N ASN A 278 -16.31 -20.99 -8.52
CA ASN A 278 -16.17 -19.56 -8.71
C ASN A 278 -17.06 -18.82 -7.71
N ARG A 279 -16.44 -18.12 -6.75
CA ARG A 279 -17.12 -17.31 -5.73
C ARG A 279 -16.62 -15.87 -5.81
N PRO A 280 -17.50 -14.87 -5.57
CA PRO A 280 -17.06 -13.49 -5.40
C PRO A 280 -15.95 -13.39 -4.36
N LEU A 281 -14.92 -12.59 -4.66
CA LEU A 281 -13.78 -12.40 -3.74
C LEU A 281 -14.22 -11.84 -2.38
N LYS A 282 -15.26 -11.01 -2.35
CA LYS A 282 -15.90 -10.55 -1.11
C LYS A 282 -16.36 -11.71 -0.22
N ASP A 283 -17.02 -12.71 -0.81
CA ASP A 283 -17.52 -13.89 -0.09
C ASP A 283 -16.36 -14.79 0.36
N LEU A 284 -15.31 -14.90 -0.46
CA LEU A 284 -14.07 -15.59 -0.07
C LEU A 284 -13.45 -14.93 1.17
N PHE A 285 -13.26 -13.61 1.16
CA PHE A 285 -12.79 -12.88 2.33
C PHE A 285 -13.70 -13.09 3.55
N ALA A 286 -15.02 -12.95 3.39
CA ALA A 286 -16.00 -13.13 4.47
C ALA A 286 -15.93 -14.53 5.10
N SER A 287 -15.60 -15.56 4.31
CA SER A 287 -15.50 -16.94 4.78
C SER A 287 -14.29 -17.21 5.69
N ILE A 288 -13.26 -16.35 5.65
CA ILE A 288 -12.05 -16.53 6.47
C ILE A 288 -12.29 -16.06 7.90
N LYS A 289 -12.30 -17.01 8.84
CA LYS A 289 -12.22 -16.76 10.28
C LYS A 289 -10.74 -16.63 10.68
N GLN A 290 -10.37 -15.51 11.31
CA GLN A 290 -9.02 -15.39 11.88
C GLN A 290 -8.95 -16.23 13.16
N SER A 291 -7.86 -16.97 13.31
CA SER A 291 -7.51 -17.72 14.53
C SER A 291 -6.98 -16.81 15.64
#